data_AF-A0A933U8P1-F1
#
_entry.id   AF-A0A933U8P1-F1
#
_cell.length_a   1.000
_cell.length_b   1.000
_cell.length_c   1.000
_cell.angle_alpha   90.00
_cell.angle_beta   90.00
_cell.angle_gamma   90.00
#
_symmetry.space_group_name_H-M   'P 1'
#
loop_
_entity.id
_entity.type
_entity.pdbx_description
1 polymer ?
#
loop_
_entity_poly.entity_id
_entity_poly.type
_entity_poly.pdbx_seq_one_letter_code
_entity_poly.pdbx_strand_id
1 'polypeptide(L)'
;MTPLRHLLLITALAALATAGASSPVRAGAESKWPTSTPQRTDSKFGREICRVLGPSRLRGRVHEDVVLELARLGPDAVPALFAYLAGTMEGPEPEATETPAPDDESVTLAEVPREDVILLDVLKQFPRARVVPAVTAAMLRGSVDVKLVGMRVLGEVGGAQAVDAWIDVLVAVDPLHLQRAYVQAPTEAALVAVLESEDAAFGALLARIRTVEPRILPAIVRALGASGRSKGVDPLVALLGRTSDLDLIVLAQLGRLVENTLGSLPEEKLSWVRPFASDADWRVRREAIATLARVQDVPSYALFVAALEDDQRLVAQTALWSLRKASGLDFEEDAKAWTAWFDAEIEWYETEGARWTALLQSEDAAEVIEAAGALAAHPIFRHETARALAAPLARSAPETGAALAGILGTLQSPAALPSLVQALGSEHEGVRTAAWSALKLVTGRDLPLEARAWAEMAR
;
A
#
# COMPACT_ATOMS: atom_id res chain seq x y z
N MET A 1 53.36 22.99 0.95
CA MET A 1 52.83 21.82 1.66
C MET A 1 51.64 21.27 0.87
N THR A 2 51.93 20.34 -0.04
CA THR A 2 51.03 19.30 -0.57
C THR A 2 50.77 18.24 0.53
N PRO A 3 49.68 17.44 0.49
CA PRO A 3 49.45 16.39 -0.52
C PRO A 3 48.00 16.33 -1.07
N LEU A 4 47.72 15.94 -2.33
CA LEU A 4 48.06 14.78 -3.19
C LEU A 4 47.03 13.63 -3.09
N ARG A 5 46.61 13.15 -4.28
CA ARG A 5 46.16 11.79 -4.70
C ARG A 5 44.64 11.57 -4.80
N HIS A 6 44.07 10.99 -5.86
CA HIS A 6 44.59 10.29 -7.04
C HIS A 6 43.61 10.41 -8.23
N LEU A 7 44.14 10.74 -9.40
CA LEU A 7 43.51 10.68 -10.73
C LEU A 7 44.21 9.54 -11.47
N LEU A 8 43.46 8.58 -12.02
CA LEU A 8 43.99 7.54 -12.92
C LEU A 8 43.11 7.47 -14.16
N LEU A 9 43.80 7.67 -15.30
CA LEU A 9 43.35 7.45 -16.68
C LEU A 9 42.83 6.03 -16.91
N ILE A 10 41.97 5.86 -17.92
CA ILE A 10 42.22 4.99 -19.08
C ILE A 10 41.37 5.49 -20.27
N THR A 11 42.07 5.82 -21.35
CA THR A 11 41.59 5.95 -22.73
C THR A 11 41.66 4.59 -23.42
N ALA A 12 40.66 4.20 -24.24
CA ALA A 12 40.87 3.69 -25.61
C ALA A 12 39.58 3.16 -26.30
N LEU A 13 39.56 3.41 -27.62
CA LEU A 13 39.00 2.63 -28.73
C LEU A 13 37.57 2.90 -29.23
N ALA A 14 37.55 3.71 -30.28
CA ALA A 14 36.54 3.76 -31.33
C ALA A 14 36.78 2.68 -32.41
N ALA A 15 35.71 2.41 -33.16
CA ALA A 15 35.59 1.73 -34.46
C ALA A 15 35.39 0.20 -34.47
N LEU A 16 34.15 -0.21 -34.73
CA LEU A 16 33.83 -1.13 -35.84
C LEU A 16 32.32 -1.14 -36.13
N ALA A 17 31.95 -0.57 -37.28
CA ALA A 17 30.72 -0.89 -37.98
C ALA A 17 30.95 -2.20 -38.74
N THR A 18 30.03 -3.17 -38.62
CA THR A 18 29.77 -4.18 -39.65
C THR A 18 28.30 -4.55 -39.65
N ALA A 19 27.75 -4.53 -40.85
CA ALA A 19 26.40 -4.88 -41.21
C ALA A 19 26.20 -6.41 -41.24
N GLY A 20 24.94 -6.82 -41.08
CA GLY A 20 24.32 -7.88 -41.89
C GLY A 20 24.57 -9.32 -41.46
N ALA A 21 23.55 -9.94 -40.87
CA ALA A 21 23.04 -11.24 -41.30
C ALA A 21 21.74 -11.57 -40.57
N SER A 22 20.63 -11.38 -41.28
CA SER A 22 19.32 -11.93 -40.98
C SER A 22 19.42 -13.47 -40.95
N SER A 23 19.16 -14.09 -39.81
CA SER A 23 18.88 -15.53 -39.73
C SER A 23 17.37 -15.77 -39.79
N PRO A 24 16.90 -16.71 -40.62
CA PRO A 24 15.49 -17.07 -40.66
C PRO A 24 15.11 -17.80 -39.37
N VAL A 25 14.11 -17.27 -38.68
CA VAL A 25 13.42 -17.93 -37.57
C VAL A 25 12.88 -19.26 -38.08
N ARG A 26 13.46 -20.36 -37.60
CA ARG A 26 12.90 -21.71 -37.75
C ARG A 26 11.57 -21.76 -36.99
N ALA A 27 10.47 -21.69 -37.74
CA ALA A 27 9.19 -22.24 -37.32
C ALA A 27 9.35 -23.77 -37.19
N GLY A 28 8.92 -24.34 -36.05
CA GLY A 28 8.92 -25.78 -35.84
C GLY A 28 9.41 -26.23 -34.46
N ALA A 29 8.92 -25.60 -33.40
CA ALA A 29 8.82 -26.28 -32.12
C ALA A 29 7.32 -26.33 -31.80
N GLU A 30 6.71 -27.49 -32.07
CA GLU A 30 5.42 -27.82 -31.48
C GLU A 30 5.57 -27.61 -29.97
N SER A 31 4.95 -26.54 -29.48
CA SER A 31 4.76 -26.29 -28.05
C SER A 31 3.91 -27.44 -27.52
N LYS A 32 4.57 -28.53 -27.13
CA LYS A 32 3.98 -29.51 -26.22
C LYS A 32 3.76 -28.76 -24.92
N TRP A 33 2.54 -28.24 -24.77
CA TRP A 33 2.07 -27.65 -23.54
C TRP A 33 2.49 -28.56 -22.38
N PRO A 34 3.15 -28.04 -21.33
CA PRO A 34 3.49 -28.84 -20.18
C PRO A 34 2.18 -29.34 -19.57
N THR A 35 1.86 -30.60 -19.81
CA THR A 35 0.74 -31.28 -19.16
C THR A 35 1.09 -31.38 -17.69
N SER A 36 0.47 -30.54 -16.87
CA SER A 36 0.52 -30.69 -15.42
C SER A 36 0.09 -32.12 -15.10
N THR A 37 0.90 -32.86 -14.33
CA THR A 37 0.50 -34.21 -13.92
C THR A 37 -0.69 -34.05 -12.97
N PRO A 38 -1.89 -34.45 -13.39
CA PRO A 38 -3.09 -34.26 -12.59
C PRO A 38 -2.97 -35.07 -11.29
N GLN A 39 -3.38 -34.47 -10.18
CA GLN A 39 -3.50 -35.19 -8.91
C GLN A 39 -4.71 -36.10 -9.04
N ARG A 40 -4.47 -37.42 -8.96
CA ARG A 40 -5.55 -38.38 -9.03
C ARG A 40 -6.32 -38.42 -7.70
N THR A 41 -7.64 -38.37 -7.79
CA THR A 41 -8.59 -38.61 -6.69
C THR A 41 -8.39 -39.96 -6.00
N ASP A 42 -7.79 -40.94 -6.69
CA ASP A 42 -7.46 -42.26 -6.14
C ASP A 42 -6.28 -42.24 -5.15
N SER A 43 -5.65 -41.08 -4.95
CA SER A 43 -4.69 -40.89 -3.87
C SER A 43 -5.37 -40.99 -2.50
N LYS A 44 -4.60 -41.38 -1.47
CA LYS A 44 -5.10 -41.45 -0.09
C LYS A 44 -5.71 -40.12 0.35
N PHE A 45 -5.07 -39.00 0.00
CA PHE A 45 -5.55 -37.67 0.35
C PHE A 45 -6.75 -37.24 -0.49
N GLY A 46 -6.75 -37.50 -1.80
CA GLY A 46 -7.88 -37.18 -2.68
C GLY A 46 -9.19 -37.82 -2.22
N ARG A 47 -9.18 -39.13 -1.94
CA ARG A 47 -10.35 -39.84 -1.41
C ARG A 47 -10.87 -39.23 -0.11
N GLU A 48 -9.96 -38.87 0.79
CA GLU A 48 -10.32 -38.35 2.09
C GLU A 48 -10.87 -36.92 2.01
N ILE A 49 -10.30 -36.07 1.14
CA ILE A 49 -10.81 -34.73 0.87
C ILE A 49 -12.22 -34.82 0.27
N CYS A 50 -12.43 -35.62 -0.78
CA CYS A 50 -13.77 -35.79 -1.38
C CYS A 50 -14.78 -36.40 -0.40
N ARG A 51 -14.33 -37.30 0.50
CA ARG A 51 -15.19 -37.87 1.56
C ARG A 51 -15.66 -36.79 2.54
N VAL A 52 -14.76 -35.89 2.94
CA VAL A 52 -15.06 -34.84 3.93
C VAL A 52 -15.88 -33.70 3.31
N LEU A 53 -15.54 -33.28 2.09
CA LEU A 53 -16.19 -32.17 1.37
C LEU A 53 -17.42 -32.60 0.56
N GLY A 54 -17.79 -33.88 0.56
CA GLY A 54 -18.99 -34.34 -0.16
C GLY A 54 -20.26 -33.58 0.28
N PRO A 55 -21.16 -33.16 -0.63
CA PRO A 55 -22.33 -32.33 -0.30
C PRO A 55 -23.21 -32.92 0.80
N SER A 56 -23.40 -34.25 0.81
CA SER A 56 -24.18 -34.96 1.83
C SER A 56 -23.52 -34.93 3.21
N ARG A 57 -22.20 -34.80 3.26
CA ARG A 57 -21.41 -34.76 4.50
C ARG A 57 -21.25 -33.35 5.04
N LEU A 58 -21.23 -32.33 4.18
CA LEU A 58 -21.13 -30.94 4.62
C LEU A 58 -22.44 -30.40 5.22
N ARG A 59 -23.59 -30.94 4.79
CA ARG A 59 -24.90 -30.47 5.27
C ARG A 59 -25.02 -30.62 6.80
N GLY A 60 -25.23 -29.51 7.49
CA GLY A 60 -25.39 -29.46 8.95
C GLY A 60 -24.09 -29.53 9.75
N ARG A 61 -22.92 -29.53 9.10
CA ARG A 61 -21.63 -29.46 9.80
C ARG A 61 -21.21 -28.02 10.07
N VAL A 62 -20.56 -27.83 11.21
CA VAL A 62 -19.92 -26.56 11.58
C VAL A 62 -18.61 -26.42 10.79
N HIS A 63 -18.35 -25.23 10.24
CA HIS A 63 -17.15 -24.90 9.46
C HIS A 63 -15.85 -25.34 10.15
N GLU A 64 -15.69 -24.98 11.43
CA GLU A 64 -14.48 -25.27 12.22
C GLU A 64 -14.20 -26.77 12.36
N ASP A 65 -15.23 -27.60 12.48
CA ASP A 65 -15.08 -29.06 12.58
C ASP A 65 -14.56 -29.67 11.28
N VAL A 66 -15.03 -29.15 10.14
CA VAL A 66 -14.58 -29.60 8.81
C VAL A 66 -13.12 -29.20 8.61
N VAL A 67 -12.76 -27.96 8.96
CA VAL A 67 -11.38 -27.47 8.90
C VAL A 67 -10.46 -28.32 9.77
N LEU A 68 -10.85 -28.61 11.02
CA LEU A 68 -10.05 -29.42 11.94
C LEU A 68 -9.88 -30.87 11.43
N GLU A 69 -10.91 -31.46 10.83
CA GLU A 69 -10.83 -32.80 10.24
C GLU A 69 -9.85 -32.84 9.07
N LEU A 70 -9.92 -31.89 8.14
CA LEU A 70 -8.99 -31.80 7.02
C LEU A 70 -7.57 -31.44 7.45
N ALA A 71 -7.40 -30.61 8.49
CA ALA A 71 -6.08 -30.28 9.03
C ALA A 71 -5.36 -31.51 9.61
N ARG A 72 -6.09 -32.53 10.10
CA ARG A 72 -5.49 -33.79 10.58
C ARG A 72 -4.80 -34.61 9.48
N LEU A 73 -5.04 -34.29 8.21
CA LEU A 73 -4.31 -34.91 7.08
C LEU A 73 -2.83 -34.52 7.06
N GLY A 74 -2.48 -33.40 7.70
CA GLY A 74 -1.12 -32.90 7.82
C GLY A 74 -0.59 -32.18 6.57
N PRO A 75 0.60 -31.58 6.66
CA PRO A 75 1.15 -30.71 5.61
C PRO A 75 1.49 -31.45 4.31
N ASP A 76 1.59 -32.79 4.32
CA ASP A 76 1.81 -33.58 3.12
C ASP A 76 0.55 -33.67 2.23
N ALA A 77 -0.62 -33.28 2.77
CA ALA A 77 -1.87 -33.18 2.02
C ALA A 77 -1.99 -31.89 1.19
N VAL A 78 -1.08 -30.92 1.35
CA VAL A 78 -1.15 -29.61 0.65
C VAL A 78 -1.33 -29.75 -0.86
N PRO A 79 -0.57 -30.59 -1.60
CA PRO A 79 -0.75 -30.71 -3.05
C PRO A 79 -2.14 -31.18 -3.45
N ALA A 80 -2.76 -32.09 -2.67
CA ALA A 80 -4.10 -32.60 -2.95
C ALA A 80 -5.18 -31.56 -2.61
N LEU A 81 -5.05 -30.87 -1.46
CA LEU A 81 -5.95 -29.78 -1.07
C LEU A 81 -5.94 -28.64 -2.10
N PHE A 82 -4.74 -28.25 -2.55
CA PHE A 82 -4.60 -27.23 -3.58
C PHE A 82 -5.15 -27.70 -4.93
N ALA A 83 -4.89 -28.95 -5.34
CA ALA A 83 -5.42 -29.48 -6.59
C ALA A 83 -6.96 -29.53 -6.61
N TYR A 84 -7.59 -29.87 -5.47
CA TYR A 84 -9.03 -29.80 -5.29
C TYR A 84 -9.52 -28.35 -5.44
N LEU A 85 -8.90 -27.42 -4.70
CA LEU A 85 -9.26 -25.99 -4.75
C LEU A 85 -9.11 -25.40 -6.15
N ALA A 86 -8.11 -25.83 -6.91
CA ALA A 86 -7.85 -25.37 -8.28
C ALA A 86 -8.66 -26.11 -9.35
N GLY A 87 -9.52 -27.08 -8.97
CA GLY A 87 -10.32 -27.86 -9.92
C GLY A 87 -9.46 -28.74 -10.86
N THR A 88 -8.28 -29.15 -10.41
CA THR A 88 -7.32 -29.96 -11.20
C THR A 88 -7.19 -31.40 -10.70
N MET A 89 -8.03 -31.79 -9.74
CA MET A 89 -8.07 -33.16 -9.25
C MET A 89 -8.84 -34.03 -10.23
N GLU A 90 -8.21 -35.05 -10.79
CA GLU A 90 -8.82 -35.96 -11.75
C GLU A 90 -9.37 -37.22 -11.08
N GLY A 91 -10.61 -37.60 -11.38
CA GLY A 91 -11.25 -38.77 -10.78
C GLY A 91 -12.56 -39.17 -11.40
N PRO A 92 -13.05 -40.40 -11.10
CA PRO A 92 -14.44 -40.69 -11.37
C PRO A 92 -15.25 -39.65 -10.60
N GLU A 93 -16.04 -38.86 -11.33
CA GLU A 93 -17.10 -38.08 -10.69
C GLU A 93 -17.84 -39.04 -9.76
N PRO A 94 -18.06 -38.68 -8.48
CA PRO A 94 -18.79 -39.54 -7.58
C PRO A 94 -20.08 -39.91 -8.31
N GLU A 95 -20.28 -41.21 -8.58
CA GLU A 95 -21.47 -41.69 -9.27
C GLU A 95 -22.65 -41.07 -8.55
N ALA A 96 -23.30 -40.11 -9.20
CA ALA A 96 -24.42 -39.36 -8.66
C ALA A 96 -25.60 -40.32 -8.56
N THR A 97 -25.53 -41.23 -7.60
CA THR A 97 -26.65 -41.98 -7.06
C THR A 97 -27.41 -41.06 -6.10
N GLU A 98 -27.61 -39.81 -6.51
CA GLU A 98 -28.63 -38.98 -5.92
C GLU A 98 -29.95 -39.53 -6.44
N THR A 99 -30.51 -40.46 -5.66
CA THR A 99 -31.93 -40.75 -5.76
C THR A 99 -32.61 -39.42 -5.42
N PRO A 100 -33.42 -38.82 -6.31
CA PRO A 100 -34.06 -37.54 -6.02
C PRO A 100 -34.82 -37.70 -4.71
N ALA A 101 -34.43 -36.92 -3.69
CA ALA A 101 -35.14 -36.89 -2.44
C ALA A 101 -36.60 -36.49 -2.75
N PRO A 102 -37.61 -37.15 -2.17
CA PRO A 102 -38.99 -36.79 -2.39
C PRO A 102 -39.18 -35.30 -2.08
N ASP A 103 -39.91 -34.62 -2.97
CA ASP A 103 -40.31 -33.21 -2.86
C ASP A 103 -41.13 -33.01 -1.58
N ASP A 104 -40.48 -32.90 -0.42
CA ASP A 104 -41.16 -32.72 0.85
C ASP A 104 -40.52 -31.62 1.68
N GLU A 105 -41.38 -30.63 1.93
CA GLU A 105 -41.30 -29.49 2.83
C GLU A 105 -40.12 -28.52 2.68
N SER A 106 -40.48 -27.25 2.50
CA SER A 106 -39.62 -26.08 2.54
C SER A 106 -39.00 -25.87 3.92
N VAL A 107 -38.08 -26.75 4.31
CA VAL A 107 -37.19 -26.55 5.44
C VAL A 107 -36.16 -25.53 4.99
N THR A 108 -36.04 -24.42 5.71
CA THR A 108 -34.92 -23.49 5.58
C THR A 108 -33.63 -24.25 5.87
N LEU A 109 -32.99 -24.78 4.83
CA LEU A 109 -31.73 -25.51 4.93
C LEU A 109 -30.66 -24.56 5.48
N ALA A 110 -29.94 -25.02 6.50
CA ALA A 110 -28.76 -24.32 7.00
C ALA A 110 -27.78 -24.07 5.83
N GLU A 111 -27.21 -22.87 5.76
CA GLU A 111 -26.26 -22.50 4.72
C GLU A 111 -25.11 -23.51 4.66
N VAL A 112 -24.89 -24.09 3.47
CA VAL A 112 -23.77 -25.02 3.26
C VAL A 112 -22.48 -24.20 3.33
N PRO A 113 -21.51 -24.57 4.19
CA PRO A 113 -20.22 -23.90 4.24
C PRO A 113 -19.55 -23.91 2.88
N ARG A 114 -18.96 -22.77 2.49
CA ARG A 114 -18.27 -22.65 1.21
C ARG A 114 -16.96 -23.46 1.22
N GLU A 115 -16.87 -24.45 0.33
CA GLU A 115 -15.71 -25.34 0.21
C GLU A 115 -14.38 -24.59 0.02
N ASP A 116 -14.39 -23.50 -0.75
CA ASP A 116 -13.20 -22.70 -1.02
C ASP A 116 -12.65 -22.03 0.25
N VAL A 117 -13.54 -21.57 1.14
CA VAL A 117 -13.17 -20.95 2.42
C VAL A 117 -12.60 -22.00 3.38
N ILE A 118 -13.23 -23.17 3.47
CA ILE A 118 -12.74 -24.29 4.30
C ILE A 118 -11.31 -24.65 3.90
N LEU A 119 -11.05 -24.84 2.61
CA LEU A 119 -9.73 -25.26 2.13
C LEU A 119 -8.65 -24.21 2.38
N LEU A 120 -8.98 -22.92 2.24
CA LEU A 120 -8.05 -21.84 2.58
C LEU A 120 -7.71 -21.83 4.07
N ASP A 121 -8.71 -22.00 4.94
CA ASP A 121 -8.49 -22.05 6.39
C ASP A 121 -7.66 -23.27 6.81
N VAL A 122 -7.84 -24.42 6.15
CA VAL A 122 -6.98 -25.61 6.35
C VAL A 122 -5.55 -25.30 5.95
N LEU A 123 -5.32 -24.70 4.78
CA LEU A 123 -3.99 -24.38 4.30
C LEU A 123 -3.26 -23.38 5.21
N LYS A 124 -3.98 -22.42 5.81
CA LYS A 124 -3.43 -21.46 6.78
C LYS A 124 -2.93 -22.11 8.08
N GLN A 125 -3.48 -23.27 8.46
CA GLN A 125 -3.03 -24.01 9.65
C GLN A 125 -1.72 -24.76 9.45
N PHE A 126 -1.28 -24.96 8.20
CA PHE A 126 -0.04 -25.68 7.92
C PHE A 126 1.19 -24.75 7.93
N PRO A 127 2.39 -25.29 8.23
CA PRO A 127 3.62 -24.50 8.18
C PRO A 127 3.83 -23.89 6.80
N ARG A 128 4.02 -22.57 6.74
CA ARG A 128 4.22 -21.83 5.47
C ARG A 128 5.36 -22.39 4.62
N ALA A 129 6.42 -22.85 5.27
CA ALA A 129 7.58 -23.50 4.62
C ALA A 129 7.23 -24.80 3.87
N ARG A 130 6.05 -25.37 4.11
CA ARG A 130 5.49 -26.51 3.35
C ARG A 130 4.47 -26.03 2.32
N VAL A 131 3.59 -25.10 2.70
CA VAL A 131 2.49 -24.64 1.85
C VAL A 131 3.00 -23.87 0.63
N VAL A 132 3.80 -22.82 0.87
CA VAL A 132 4.24 -21.90 -0.19
C VAL A 132 5.00 -22.65 -1.30
N PRO A 133 6.05 -23.45 -1.02
CA PRO A 133 6.77 -24.15 -2.09
C PRO A 133 5.90 -25.14 -2.87
N ALA A 134 4.98 -25.85 -2.20
CA ALA A 134 4.10 -26.82 -2.85
C ALA A 134 3.10 -26.14 -3.80
N VAL A 135 2.48 -25.05 -3.35
CA VAL A 135 1.54 -24.25 -4.16
C VAL A 135 2.26 -23.59 -5.33
N THR A 136 3.43 -22.96 -5.10
CA THR A 136 4.24 -22.36 -6.16
C THR A 136 4.63 -23.37 -7.23
N ALA A 137 5.05 -24.56 -6.83
CA ALA A 137 5.41 -25.62 -7.77
C ALA A 137 4.23 -26.05 -8.65
N ALA A 138 3.02 -26.07 -8.10
CA ALA A 138 1.80 -26.36 -8.86
C ALA A 138 1.44 -25.20 -9.80
N MET A 139 1.51 -23.94 -9.33
CA MET A 139 1.25 -22.74 -10.13
C MET A 139 2.18 -22.63 -11.35
N LEU A 140 3.48 -22.89 -11.18
CA LEU A 140 4.47 -22.79 -12.26
C LEU A 140 4.20 -23.80 -13.40
N ARG A 141 3.53 -24.91 -13.11
CA ARG A 141 3.17 -25.94 -14.11
C ARG A 141 1.71 -25.86 -14.58
N GLY A 142 0.90 -25.03 -13.93
CA GLY A 142 -0.55 -24.95 -14.16
C GLY A 142 -0.97 -23.93 -15.23
N SER A 143 -2.26 -23.95 -15.55
CA SER A 143 -2.90 -22.92 -16.38
C SER A 143 -2.94 -21.56 -15.66
N VAL A 144 -3.38 -20.52 -16.36
CA VAL A 144 -3.58 -19.20 -15.75
C VAL A 144 -4.58 -19.28 -14.59
N ASP A 145 -5.63 -20.08 -14.69
CA ASP A 145 -6.63 -20.23 -13.63
C ASP A 145 -6.03 -20.86 -12.36
N VAL A 146 -5.20 -21.90 -12.52
CA VAL A 146 -4.45 -22.50 -11.40
C VAL A 146 -3.52 -21.48 -10.75
N LYS A 147 -2.87 -20.62 -11.55
CA LYS A 147 -2.04 -19.53 -11.02
C LYS A 147 -2.87 -18.55 -10.21
N LEU A 148 -4.05 -18.13 -10.68
CA LEU A 148 -4.92 -17.20 -9.94
C LEU A 148 -5.43 -17.79 -8.63
N VAL A 149 -5.82 -19.07 -8.60
CA VAL A 149 -6.18 -19.76 -7.36
C VAL A 149 -4.98 -19.83 -6.41
N GLY A 150 -3.80 -20.16 -6.92
CA GLY A 150 -2.56 -20.16 -6.14
C GLY A 150 -2.20 -18.79 -5.58
N MET A 151 -2.44 -17.71 -6.33
CA MET A 151 -2.20 -16.34 -5.84
C MET A 151 -3.09 -16.01 -4.65
N ARG A 152 -4.37 -16.40 -4.68
CA ARG A 152 -5.27 -16.27 -3.53
C ARG A 152 -4.73 -17.02 -2.30
N VAL A 153 -4.25 -18.26 -2.50
CA VAL A 153 -3.64 -19.04 -1.42
C VAL A 153 -2.39 -18.36 -0.86
N LEU A 154 -1.50 -17.84 -1.71
CA LEU A 154 -0.31 -17.11 -1.27
C LEU A 154 -0.67 -15.86 -0.46
N GLY A 155 -1.70 -15.11 -0.87
CA GLY A 155 -2.23 -13.97 -0.15
C GLY A 155 -2.73 -14.31 1.26
N GLU A 156 -3.52 -15.38 1.38
CA GLU A 156 -4.09 -15.84 2.65
C GLU A 156 -3.06 -16.44 3.62
N VAL A 157 -2.05 -17.14 3.08
CA VAL A 157 -0.99 -17.77 3.88
C VAL A 157 0.07 -16.73 4.30
N GLY A 158 0.38 -15.79 3.42
CA GLY A 158 1.25 -14.65 3.66
C GLY A 158 2.73 -14.99 3.86
N GLY A 159 3.47 -14.00 4.37
CA GLY A 159 4.88 -14.09 4.75
C GLY A 159 5.89 -13.85 3.62
N ALA A 160 7.16 -13.70 4.01
CA ALA A 160 8.25 -13.31 3.10
C ALA A 160 8.43 -14.27 1.90
N GLN A 161 8.29 -15.59 2.10
CA GLN A 161 8.39 -16.58 1.02
C GLN A 161 7.28 -16.43 -0.02
N ALA A 162 6.10 -15.93 0.38
CA ALA A 162 4.99 -15.72 -0.55
C ALA A 162 5.28 -14.58 -1.53
N VAL A 163 6.08 -13.57 -1.14
CA VAL A 163 6.56 -12.52 -2.06
C VAL A 163 7.42 -13.13 -3.17
N ASP A 164 8.36 -13.99 -2.80
CA ASP A 164 9.23 -14.66 -3.77
C ASP A 164 8.45 -15.52 -4.75
N ALA A 165 7.55 -16.34 -4.21
CA ALA A 165 6.64 -17.17 -4.99
C ALA A 165 5.77 -16.34 -5.95
N TRP A 166 5.23 -15.23 -5.47
CA TRP A 166 4.40 -14.32 -6.27
C TRP A 166 5.18 -13.76 -7.46
N ILE A 167 6.40 -13.27 -7.23
CA ILE A 167 7.28 -12.74 -8.29
C ILE A 167 7.59 -13.83 -9.31
N ASP A 168 8.05 -15.00 -8.84
CA ASP A 168 8.47 -16.09 -9.72
C ASP A 168 7.32 -16.60 -10.59
N VAL A 169 6.10 -16.67 -10.05
CA VAL A 169 4.93 -17.07 -10.84
C VAL A 169 4.52 -15.99 -11.83
N LEU A 170 4.57 -14.70 -11.50
CA LEU A 170 4.25 -13.63 -12.46
C LEU A 170 5.25 -13.56 -13.62
N VAL A 171 6.53 -13.85 -13.37
CA VAL A 171 7.53 -13.99 -14.45
C VAL A 171 7.11 -15.11 -15.42
N ALA A 172 6.50 -16.19 -14.90
CA ALA A 172 6.01 -17.32 -15.69
C ALA A 172 4.62 -17.09 -16.32
N VAL A 173 3.98 -15.93 -16.15
CA VAL A 173 2.74 -15.59 -16.85
C VAL A 173 3.07 -14.96 -18.20
N ASP A 174 2.34 -15.37 -19.24
CA ASP A 174 2.47 -14.79 -20.57
C ASP A 174 2.19 -13.27 -20.53
N PRO A 175 3.01 -12.44 -21.21
CA PRO A 175 2.81 -10.99 -21.21
C PRO A 175 1.40 -10.54 -21.61
N LEU A 176 0.74 -11.23 -22.54
CA LEU A 176 -0.61 -10.89 -22.99
C LEU A 176 -1.63 -11.13 -21.88
N HIS A 177 -1.44 -12.15 -21.04
CA HIS A 177 -2.30 -12.41 -19.89
C HIS A 177 -2.10 -11.36 -18.79
N LEU A 178 -0.87 -10.88 -18.56
CA LEU A 178 -0.59 -9.81 -17.58
C LEU A 178 -1.27 -8.47 -17.92
N GLN A 179 -1.66 -8.25 -19.17
CA GLN A 179 -2.41 -7.05 -19.58
C GLN A 179 -3.91 -7.15 -19.31
N ARG A 180 -4.43 -8.34 -18.95
CA ARG A 180 -5.87 -8.56 -18.77
C ARG A 180 -6.30 -8.25 -17.34
N ALA A 181 -7.38 -7.50 -17.21
CA ALA A 181 -7.92 -7.08 -15.91
C ALA A 181 -8.20 -8.27 -14.96
N TYR A 182 -8.69 -9.40 -15.50
CA TYR A 182 -8.97 -10.60 -14.69
C TYR A 182 -7.72 -11.28 -14.13
N VAL A 183 -6.52 -10.96 -14.64
CA VAL A 183 -5.24 -11.42 -14.07
C VAL A 183 -4.65 -10.35 -13.16
N GLN A 184 -4.69 -9.09 -13.57
CA GLN A 184 -4.13 -7.96 -12.81
C GLN A 184 -4.79 -7.82 -11.43
N ALA A 185 -6.12 -7.73 -11.38
CA ALA A 185 -6.81 -7.49 -10.11
C ALA A 185 -6.55 -8.60 -9.06
N PRO A 186 -6.67 -9.91 -9.37
CA PRO A 186 -6.39 -10.94 -8.38
C PRO A 186 -4.91 -11.06 -8.00
N THR A 187 -3.99 -10.83 -8.94
CA THR A 187 -2.55 -10.90 -8.63
C THR A 187 -2.11 -9.73 -7.75
N GLU A 188 -2.61 -8.53 -8.01
CA GLU A 188 -2.37 -7.36 -7.15
C GLU A 188 -3.01 -7.54 -5.76
N ALA A 189 -4.26 -8.01 -5.69
CA ALA A 189 -4.94 -8.29 -4.42
C ALA A 189 -4.22 -9.34 -3.57
N ALA A 190 -3.66 -10.37 -4.21
CA ALA A 190 -2.84 -11.37 -3.52
C ALA A 190 -1.58 -10.74 -2.90
N LEU A 191 -0.87 -9.87 -3.63
CA LEU A 191 0.31 -9.20 -3.07
C LEU A 191 -0.07 -8.22 -1.97
N VAL A 192 -1.20 -7.52 -2.09
CA VAL A 192 -1.75 -6.67 -1.01
C VAL A 192 -1.96 -7.51 0.25
N ALA A 193 -2.64 -8.65 0.16
CA ALA A 193 -2.87 -9.53 1.29
C ALA A 193 -1.56 -10.05 1.92
N VAL A 194 -0.55 -10.39 1.11
CA VAL A 194 0.78 -10.76 1.62
C VAL A 194 1.41 -9.59 2.39
N LEU A 195 1.36 -8.37 1.86
CA LEU A 195 1.95 -7.18 2.49
C LEU A 195 1.20 -6.76 3.76
N GLU A 196 -0.11 -6.92 3.81
CA GLU A 196 -0.94 -6.67 5.00
C GLU A 196 -0.70 -7.70 6.10
N SER A 197 -0.36 -8.94 5.74
CA SER A 197 -0.17 -10.02 6.70
C SER A 197 1.06 -9.82 7.59
N GLU A 198 2.20 -9.40 7.02
CA GLU A 198 3.48 -9.36 7.74
C GLU A 198 4.42 -8.27 7.24
N ASP A 199 4.94 -7.48 8.18
CA ASP A 199 5.90 -6.42 7.90
C ASP A 199 7.20 -6.93 7.24
N ALA A 200 7.60 -8.17 7.51
CA ALA A 200 8.77 -8.80 6.89
C ALA A 200 8.64 -8.94 5.36
N ALA A 201 7.41 -8.96 4.83
CA ALA A 201 7.16 -9.02 3.39
C ALA A 201 7.67 -7.78 2.65
N PHE A 202 7.58 -6.58 3.25
CA PHE A 202 8.15 -5.36 2.67
C PHE A 202 9.67 -5.45 2.53
N GLY A 203 10.36 -6.01 3.54
CA GLY A 203 11.80 -6.22 3.50
C GLY A 203 12.22 -7.22 2.41
N ALA A 204 11.49 -8.32 2.27
CA ALA A 204 11.70 -9.30 1.21
C ALA A 204 11.48 -8.69 -0.19
N LEU A 205 10.41 -7.92 -0.36
CA LEU A 205 10.12 -7.22 -1.60
C LEU A 205 11.22 -6.21 -1.94
N LEU A 206 11.63 -5.36 -0.99
CA LEU A 206 12.69 -4.37 -1.18
C LEU A 206 14.02 -5.01 -1.60
N ALA A 207 14.36 -6.17 -1.04
CA ALA A 207 15.58 -6.91 -1.39
C ALA A 207 15.59 -7.36 -2.86
N ARG A 208 14.42 -7.69 -3.44
CA ARG A 208 14.31 -8.18 -4.82
C ARG A 208 13.92 -7.14 -5.84
N ILE A 209 13.25 -6.05 -5.43
CA ILE A 209 12.58 -5.08 -6.32
C ILE A 209 13.52 -4.53 -7.40
N ARG A 210 14.82 -4.46 -7.11
CA ARG A 210 15.82 -3.98 -8.06
C ARG A 210 16.04 -4.89 -9.26
N THR A 211 15.84 -6.20 -9.07
CA THR A 211 16.09 -7.27 -10.04
C THR A 211 14.83 -7.79 -10.73
N VAL A 212 13.65 -7.33 -10.30
CA VAL A 212 12.37 -7.75 -10.88
C VAL A 212 12.24 -7.25 -12.32
N GLU A 213 11.66 -8.09 -13.16
CA GLU A 213 11.40 -7.78 -14.56
C GLU A 213 10.49 -6.54 -14.71
N PRO A 214 10.83 -5.57 -15.60
CA PRO A 214 10.12 -4.29 -15.70
C PRO A 214 8.60 -4.41 -15.87
N ARG A 215 8.11 -5.43 -16.59
CA ARG A 215 6.67 -5.64 -16.84
C ARG A 215 5.85 -5.96 -15.58
N ILE A 216 6.49 -6.42 -14.50
CA ILE A 216 5.84 -6.79 -13.24
C ILE A 216 5.77 -5.59 -12.27
N LEU A 217 6.68 -4.62 -12.42
CA LEU A 217 6.80 -3.48 -11.52
C LEU A 217 5.49 -2.68 -11.35
N PRO A 218 4.67 -2.43 -12.39
CA PRO A 218 3.40 -1.74 -12.21
C PRO A 218 2.44 -2.42 -11.23
N ALA A 219 2.39 -3.76 -11.24
CA ALA A 219 1.56 -4.52 -10.30
C ALA A 219 2.09 -4.41 -8.87
N ILE A 220 3.41 -4.47 -8.69
CA ILE A 220 4.07 -4.26 -7.38
C ILE A 220 3.76 -2.86 -6.84
N VAL A 221 3.91 -1.83 -7.67
CA VAL A 221 3.64 -0.43 -7.28
C VAL A 221 2.19 -0.25 -6.88
N ARG A 222 1.23 -0.81 -7.65
CA ARG A 222 -0.19 -0.75 -7.28
C ARG A 222 -0.50 -1.48 -5.98
N ALA A 223 0.07 -2.66 -5.77
CA ALA A 223 -0.11 -3.40 -4.52
C ALA A 223 0.49 -2.66 -3.30
N LEU A 224 1.67 -2.05 -3.45
CA LEU A 224 2.28 -1.23 -2.39
C LEU A 224 1.37 -0.07 -2.00
N GLY A 225 0.84 0.69 -2.97
CA GLY A 225 -0.08 1.78 -2.71
C GLY A 225 -1.42 1.32 -2.10
N ALA A 226 -1.97 0.20 -2.59
CA ALA A 226 -3.23 -0.36 -2.13
C ALA A 226 -3.14 -0.97 -0.73
N SER A 227 -1.97 -1.43 -0.30
CA SER A 227 -1.76 -1.95 1.06
C SER A 227 -2.03 -0.91 2.16
N GLY A 228 -1.92 0.39 1.84
CA GLY A 228 -2.11 1.46 2.82
C GLY A 228 -1.11 1.41 3.97
N ARG A 229 0.03 0.71 3.85
CA ARG A 229 1.03 0.59 4.92
C ARG A 229 2.18 1.57 4.68
N SER A 230 2.56 2.31 5.71
CA SER A 230 3.71 3.22 5.70
C SER A 230 5.01 2.61 5.20
N LYS A 231 5.23 1.32 5.48
CA LYS A 231 6.39 0.52 5.02
C LYS A 231 6.48 0.39 3.50
N GLY A 232 5.41 0.68 2.77
CA GLY A 232 5.41 0.71 1.30
C GLY A 232 6.18 1.88 0.70
N VAL A 233 6.50 2.93 1.46
CA VAL A 233 7.22 4.10 0.95
C VAL A 233 8.62 3.75 0.47
N ASP A 234 9.40 3.01 1.26
CA ASP A 234 10.79 2.69 0.90
C ASP A 234 10.89 1.90 -0.43
N PRO A 235 10.10 0.82 -0.64
CA PRO A 235 10.03 0.16 -1.95
C PRO A 235 9.57 1.07 -3.09
N LEU A 236 8.59 1.95 -2.87
CA LEU A 236 8.10 2.89 -3.89
C LEU A 236 9.19 3.87 -4.30
N VAL A 237 9.84 4.54 -3.34
CA VAL A 237 10.92 5.50 -3.61
C VAL A 237 12.11 4.81 -4.29
N ALA A 238 12.41 3.55 -3.93
CA ALA A 238 13.48 2.78 -4.58
C ALA A 238 13.22 2.44 -6.06
N LEU A 239 11.99 2.64 -6.55
CA LEU A 239 11.61 2.44 -7.95
C LEU A 239 11.64 3.71 -8.80
N LEU A 240 11.74 4.89 -8.18
CA LEU A 240 11.82 6.16 -8.91
C LEU A 240 13.06 6.24 -9.80
N GLY A 241 12.91 6.83 -10.98
CA GLY A 241 13.97 7.10 -11.94
C GLY A 241 14.30 5.93 -12.86
N ARG A 242 13.49 4.85 -12.84
CA ARG A 242 13.70 3.70 -13.73
C ARG A 242 13.22 3.98 -15.15
N THR A 243 12.00 4.47 -15.27
CA THR A 243 11.33 4.79 -16.54
C THR A 243 10.18 5.76 -16.24
N SER A 244 9.96 6.76 -17.09
CA SER A 244 8.90 7.76 -16.88
C SER A 244 7.50 7.15 -16.71
N ASP A 245 7.17 6.08 -17.44
CA ASP A 245 5.88 5.38 -17.29
C ASP A 245 5.71 4.73 -15.92
N LEU A 246 6.79 4.20 -15.33
CA LEU A 246 6.76 3.65 -13.97
C LEU A 246 6.71 4.76 -12.92
N ASP A 247 7.50 5.82 -13.12
CA ASP A 247 7.58 6.96 -12.20
C ASP A 247 6.21 7.62 -12.02
N LEU A 248 5.44 7.74 -13.10
CA LEU A 248 4.05 8.19 -13.06
C LEU A 248 3.20 7.37 -12.07
N ILE A 249 3.30 6.04 -12.14
CA ILE A 249 2.53 5.14 -11.27
C ILE A 249 3.05 5.20 -9.84
N VAL A 250 4.37 5.26 -9.66
CA VAL A 250 5.02 5.34 -8.34
C VAL A 250 4.59 6.61 -7.61
N LEU A 251 4.66 7.78 -8.27
CA LEU A 251 4.25 9.05 -7.69
C LEU A 251 2.76 9.05 -7.34
N ALA A 252 1.91 8.57 -8.24
CA ALA A 252 0.47 8.46 -7.97
C ALA A 252 0.16 7.57 -6.74
N GLN A 253 0.87 6.45 -6.57
CA GLN A 253 0.69 5.57 -5.40
C GLN A 253 1.31 6.16 -4.13
N LEU A 254 2.47 6.81 -4.22
CA LEU A 254 3.10 7.47 -3.09
C LEU A 254 2.20 8.59 -2.55
N GLY A 255 1.64 9.43 -3.44
CA GLY A 255 0.69 10.47 -3.07
C GLY A 255 -0.55 9.92 -2.35
N ARG A 256 -1.15 8.84 -2.87
CA ARG A 256 -2.28 8.15 -2.21
C ARG A 256 -1.91 7.59 -0.85
N LEU A 257 -0.74 6.93 -0.76
CA LEU A 257 -0.28 6.31 0.48
C LEU A 257 -0.08 7.37 1.57
N VAL A 258 0.50 8.51 1.21
CA VAL A 258 0.70 9.60 2.17
C VAL A 258 -0.61 10.23 2.61
N GLU A 259 -1.52 10.51 1.69
CA GLU A 259 -2.84 11.09 1.99
C GLU A 259 -3.67 10.17 2.91
N ASN A 260 -3.59 8.85 2.73
CA ASN A 260 -4.40 7.90 3.49
C ASN A 260 -3.79 7.46 4.82
N THR A 261 -2.46 7.52 4.98
CA THR A 261 -1.76 6.80 6.08
C THR A 261 -0.76 7.67 6.84
N LEU A 262 0.16 8.32 6.12
CA LEU A 262 1.36 8.90 6.73
C LEU A 262 1.20 10.39 7.08
N GLY A 263 0.45 11.11 6.27
CA GLY A 263 0.34 12.56 6.29
C GLY A 263 1.59 13.36 5.93
N SER A 264 2.80 12.80 6.11
CA SER A 264 4.06 13.43 5.75
C SER A 264 5.13 12.41 5.36
N LEU A 265 6.18 12.84 4.69
CA LEU A 265 7.35 12.03 4.36
C LEU A 265 8.61 12.62 5.01
N PRO A 266 9.60 11.78 5.39
CA PRO A 266 10.91 12.27 5.79
C PRO A 266 11.59 13.06 4.67
N GLU A 267 12.35 14.09 5.04
CA GLU A 267 13.11 14.95 4.11
C GLU A 267 14.00 14.16 3.14
N GLU A 268 14.65 13.09 3.64
CA GLU A 268 15.43 12.18 2.80
C GLU A 268 14.62 11.68 1.60
N LYS A 269 13.34 11.30 1.80
CA LYS A 269 12.46 10.77 0.75
C LYS A 269 11.94 11.87 -0.16
N LEU A 270 11.62 13.04 0.39
CA LEU A 270 11.20 14.21 -0.39
C LEU A 270 12.28 14.64 -1.38
N SER A 271 13.56 14.57 -0.99
CA SER A 271 14.68 14.88 -1.87
C SER A 271 14.73 14.02 -3.15
N TRP A 272 14.17 12.81 -3.13
CA TRP A 272 14.04 11.95 -4.31
C TRP A 272 12.83 12.29 -5.19
N VAL A 273 11.78 12.89 -4.62
CA VAL A 273 10.54 13.24 -5.34
C VAL A 273 10.65 14.59 -6.04
N ARG A 274 11.27 15.59 -5.40
CA ARG A 274 11.37 16.97 -5.93
C ARG A 274 11.87 17.08 -7.38
N PRO A 275 12.91 16.33 -7.81
CA PRO A 275 13.40 16.44 -9.19
C PRO A 275 12.34 16.14 -10.26
N PHE A 276 11.34 15.31 -9.95
CA PHE A 276 10.28 14.95 -10.89
C PHE A 276 9.28 16.08 -11.15
N ALA A 277 9.27 17.14 -10.34
CA ALA A 277 8.48 18.36 -10.61
C ALA A 277 8.91 19.08 -11.89
N SER A 278 10.11 18.77 -12.41
CA SER A 278 10.68 19.32 -13.64
C SER A 278 10.97 18.25 -14.69
N ASP A 279 10.31 17.09 -14.60
CA ASP A 279 10.44 16.00 -15.58
C ASP A 279 10.02 16.43 -17.00
N ALA A 280 10.59 15.79 -18.03
CA ALA A 280 10.24 16.06 -19.42
C ALA A 280 8.79 15.64 -19.74
N ASP A 281 8.29 14.56 -19.14
CA ASP A 281 6.90 14.12 -19.26
C ASP A 281 6.01 14.92 -18.30
N TRP A 282 5.10 15.71 -18.85
CA TRP A 282 4.17 16.53 -18.07
C TRP A 282 3.27 15.72 -17.14
N ARG A 283 3.00 14.45 -17.46
CA ARG A 283 2.20 13.56 -16.59
C ARG A 283 2.96 13.28 -15.30
N VAL A 284 4.27 13.07 -15.41
CA VAL A 284 5.17 12.86 -14.27
C VAL A 284 5.29 14.14 -13.45
N ARG A 285 5.50 15.31 -14.09
CA ARG A 285 5.49 16.61 -13.40
C ARG A 285 4.22 16.83 -12.60
N ARG A 286 3.06 16.60 -13.22
CA ARG A 286 1.75 16.75 -12.58
C ARG A 286 1.64 15.88 -11.32
N GLU A 287 1.98 14.60 -11.41
CA GLU A 287 1.90 13.71 -10.25
C GLU A 287 2.95 14.02 -9.18
N ALA A 288 4.13 14.50 -9.56
CA ALA A 288 5.14 14.96 -8.62
C ALA A 288 4.64 16.17 -7.81
N ILE A 289 4.11 17.20 -8.49
CA ILE A 289 3.49 18.38 -7.85
C ILE A 289 2.35 17.95 -6.93
N ALA A 290 1.44 17.10 -7.41
CA ALA A 290 0.32 16.61 -6.60
C ALA A 290 0.79 15.82 -5.37
N THR A 291 1.87 15.04 -5.50
CA THR A 291 2.44 14.26 -4.38
C THR A 291 3.07 15.19 -3.35
N LEU A 292 3.92 16.13 -3.79
CA LEU A 292 4.56 17.13 -2.93
C LEU A 292 3.54 18.03 -2.21
N ALA A 293 2.41 18.32 -2.85
CA ALA A 293 1.31 19.04 -2.24
C ALA A 293 0.57 18.22 -1.18
N ARG A 294 0.31 16.93 -1.44
CA ARG A 294 -0.33 16.02 -0.47
C ARG A 294 0.52 15.80 0.77
N VAL A 295 1.84 15.70 0.61
CA VAL A 295 2.79 15.57 1.72
C VAL A 295 3.13 16.91 2.37
N GLN A 296 2.63 18.01 1.78
CA GLN A 296 2.79 19.40 2.24
C GLN A 296 4.26 19.79 2.41
N ASP A 297 5.06 19.50 1.39
CA ASP A 297 6.48 19.81 1.38
C ASP A 297 6.71 21.32 1.22
N VAL A 298 6.88 22.03 2.34
CA VAL A 298 7.11 23.49 2.36
C VAL A 298 8.28 23.91 1.46
N PRO A 299 9.46 23.25 1.49
CA PRO A 299 10.55 23.53 0.55
C PRO A 299 10.16 23.46 -0.94
N SER A 300 9.12 22.72 -1.31
CA SER A 300 8.65 22.60 -2.70
C SER A 300 7.68 23.70 -3.13
N TYR A 301 7.33 24.65 -2.26
CA TYR A 301 6.36 25.68 -2.62
C TYR A 301 6.77 26.50 -3.84
N ALA A 302 8.06 26.84 -3.95
CA ALA A 302 8.61 27.51 -5.12
C ALA A 302 8.40 26.69 -6.42
N LEU A 303 8.40 25.36 -6.34
CA LEU A 303 8.11 24.48 -7.47
C LEU A 303 6.63 24.58 -7.88
N PHE A 304 5.71 24.72 -6.92
CA PHE A 304 4.29 24.90 -7.21
C PHE A 304 4.04 26.24 -7.90
N VAL A 305 4.66 27.31 -7.41
CA VAL A 305 4.53 28.63 -8.01
C VAL A 305 5.10 28.66 -9.43
N ALA A 306 6.30 28.10 -9.63
CA ALA A 306 6.88 27.98 -10.98
C ALA A 306 6.00 27.15 -11.93
N ALA A 307 5.34 26.10 -11.42
CA ALA A 307 4.46 25.25 -12.20
C ALA A 307 3.15 25.94 -12.65
N LEU A 308 2.79 27.11 -12.12
CA LEU A 308 1.68 27.91 -12.64
C LEU A 308 1.93 28.39 -14.08
N GLU A 309 3.19 28.56 -14.46
CA GLU A 309 3.63 28.98 -15.79
C GLU A 309 3.96 27.79 -16.71
N ASP A 310 3.64 26.56 -16.29
CA ASP A 310 3.91 25.34 -17.07
C ASP A 310 3.15 25.35 -18.42
N ASP A 311 3.81 24.86 -19.47
CA ASP A 311 3.26 24.81 -20.84
C ASP A 311 2.02 23.91 -20.93
N GLN A 312 1.93 22.92 -20.05
CA GLN A 312 0.81 22.01 -19.96
C GLN A 312 -0.19 22.48 -18.91
N ARG A 313 -1.36 22.91 -19.38
CA ARG A 313 -2.47 23.41 -18.54
C ARG A 313 -2.83 22.51 -17.35
N LEU A 314 -2.72 21.18 -17.50
CA LEU A 314 -3.03 20.24 -16.42
C LEU A 314 -2.01 20.29 -15.28
N VAL A 315 -0.74 20.64 -15.56
CA VAL A 315 0.29 20.85 -14.53
C VAL A 315 0.00 22.15 -13.79
N ALA A 316 -0.24 23.25 -14.51
CA ALA A 316 -0.60 24.55 -13.93
C ALA A 316 -1.86 24.49 -13.04
N GLN A 317 -2.90 23.79 -13.49
CA GLN A 317 -4.11 23.58 -12.69
C GLN A 317 -3.85 22.76 -11.41
N THR A 318 -2.98 21.77 -11.49
CA THR A 318 -2.61 20.95 -10.33
C THR A 318 -1.80 21.77 -9.33
N ALA A 319 -0.89 22.62 -9.83
CA ALA A 319 -0.14 23.56 -9.02
C ALA A 319 -1.06 24.57 -8.32
N LEU A 320 -1.99 25.19 -9.05
CA LEU A 320 -2.98 26.11 -8.47
C LEU A 320 -3.84 25.45 -7.39
N TRP A 321 -4.37 24.25 -7.67
CA TRP A 321 -5.12 23.49 -6.66
C TRP A 321 -4.27 23.21 -5.42
N SER A 322 -3.00 22.88 -5.61
CA SER A 322 -2.06 22.60 -4.52
C SER A 322 -1.81 23.83 -3.64
N LEU A 323 -1.55 24.99 -4.26
CA LEU A 323 -1.35 26.27 -3.58
C LEU A 323 -2.60 26.66 -2.75
N ARG A 324 -3.79 26.55 -3.35
CA ARG A 324 -5.07 26.79 -2.67
C ARG A 324 -5.30 25.84 -1.50
N LYS A 325 -5.03 24.54 -1.67
CA LYS A 325 -5.20 23.53 -0.61
C LYS A 325 -4.20 23.72 0.54
N ALA A 326 -2.97 24.15 0.25
CA ALA A 326 -1.94 24.38 1.26
C ALA A 326 -2.16 25.67 2.06
N SER A 327 -2.54 26.75 1.38
CA SER A 327 -2.69 28.09 1.98
C SER A 327 -4.09 28.39 2.52
N GLY A 328 -5.14 27.78 1.95
CA GLY A 328 -6.53 28.21 2.16
C GLY A 328 -6.88 29.55 1.49
N LEU A 329 -5.98 30.09 0.65
CA LEU A 329 -6.15 31.36 -0.06
C LEU A 329 -6.34 31.14 -1.56
N ASP A 330 -6.76 32.19 -2.27
CA ASP A 330 -6.90 32.18 -3.73
C ASP A 330 -6.35 33.47 -4.34
N PHE A 331 -5.19 33.35 -4.99
CA PHE A 331 -4.59 34.41 -5.80
C PHE A 331 -4.66 34.10 -7.30
N GLU A 332 -5.58 33.20 -7.71
CA GLU A 332 -5.69 32.71 -9.08
C GLU A 332 -4.33 32.21 -9.63
N GLU A 333 -4.06 32.40 -10.92
CA GLU A 333 -2.79 32.02 -11.57
C GLU A 333 -1.68 33.10 -11.40
N ASP A 334 -1.82 34.06 -10.46
CA ASP A 334 -0.82 35.11 -10.23
C ASP A 334 0.37 34.58 -9.42
N ALA A 335 1.39 34.09 -10.14
CA ALA A 335 2.62 33.57 -9.55
C ALA A 335 3.35 34.60 -8.66
N LYS A 336 3.25 35.91 -8.95
CA LYS A 336 3.91 36.95 -8.15
C LYS A 336 3.21 37.15 -6.81
N ALA A 337 1.88 37.15 -6.80
CA ALA A 337 1.10 37.23 -5.56
C ALA A 337 1.39 36.01 -4.67
N TRP A 338 1.41 34.80 -5.26
CA TRP A 338 1.78 33.58 -4.54
C TRP A 338 3.21 33.62 -3.97
N THR A 339 4.18 34.11 -4.74
CA THR A 339 5.57 34.27 -4.28
C THR A 339 5.66 35.25 -3.12
N ALA A 340 5.08 36.44 -3.26
CA ALA A 340 5.13 37.48 -2.22
C ALA A 340 4.48 37.04 -0.91
N TRP A 341 3.35 36.32 -0.99
CA TRP A 341 2.72 35.73 0.20
C TRP A 341 3.61 34.68 0.85
N PHE A 342 4.18 33.76 0.07
CA PHE A 342 5.02 32.70 0.62
C PHE A 342 6.29 33.25 1.26
N ASP A 343 6.96 34.20 0.62
CA ASP A 343 8.15 34.87 1.16
C ASP A 343 7.82 35.55 2.51
N ALA A 344 6.67 36.21 2.62
CA ALA A 344 6.22 36.83 3.86
C ALA A 344 5.94 35.79 4.98
N GLU A 345 5.37 34.63 4.63
CA GLU A 345 5.16 33.54 5.59
C GLU A 345 6.48 32.95 6.09
N ILE A 346 7.45 32.73 5.19
CA ILE A 346 8.79 32.27 5.56
C ILE A 346 9.47 33.30 6.47
N GLU A 347 9.49 34.58 6.09
CA GLU A 347 10.09 35.67 6.88
C GLU A 347 9.47 35.76 8.28
N TRP A 348 8.14 35.69 8.38
CA TRP A 348 7.45 35.69 9.66
C TRP A 348 7.87 34.51 10.54
N TYR A 349 7.94 33.29 9.97
CA TYR A 349 8.28 32.11 10.75
C TYR A 349 9.75 32.12 11.22
N GLU A 350 10.67 32.60 10.39
CA GLU A 350 12.08 32.74 10.75
C GLU A 350 12.30 33.80 11.84
N THR A 351 11.52 34.88 11.84
CA THR A 351 11.67 36.01 12.77
C THR A 351 10.89 35.84 14.07
N GLU A 352 9.61 35.47 13.99
CA GLU A 352 8.69 35.40 15.13
C GLU A 352 8.34 33.95 15.53
N GLY A 353 8.46 32.97 14.62
CA GLY A 353 8.05 31.59 14.87
C GLY A 353 8.75 30.94 16.07
N ALA A 354 10.05 31.21 16.26
CA ALA A 354 10.82 30.72 17.41
C ALA A 354 10.30 31.28 18.74
N ARG A 355 9.90 32.58 18.76
CA ARG A 355 9.33 33.24 19.94
C ARG A 355 8.00 32.60 20.31
N TRP A 356 7.09 32.43 19.34
CA TRP A 356 5.79 31.81 19.60
C TRP A 356 5.92 30.35 20.04
N THR A 357 6.84 29.60 19.43
CA THR A 357 7.14 28.22 19.85
C THR A 357 7.67 28.15 21.28
N ALA A 358 8.47 29.13 21.72
CA ALA A 358 8.93 29.21 23.11
C ALA A 358 7.78 29.50 24.09
N LEU A 359 6.84 30.37 23.73
CA LEU A 359 5.66 30.69 24.54
C LEU A 359 4.73 29.48 24.75
N LEU A 360 4.76 28.48 23.87
CA LEU A 360 4.07 27.20 24.09
C LEU A 360 4.59 26.45 25.34
N GLN A 361 5.76 26.80 25.86
CA GLN A 361 6.32 26.24 27.10
C GLN A 361 5.93 27.04 28.36
N SER A 362 5.16 28.12 28.23
CA SER A 362 4.70 28.91 29.38
C SER A 362 3.84 28.08 30.34
N GLU A 363 3.79 28.52 31.59
CA GLU A 363 2.85 28.04 32.61
C GLU A 363 1.51 28.79 32.52
N ASP A 364 1.49 29.97 31.89
CA ASP A 364 0.26 30.74 31.68
C ASP A 364 -0.56 30.14 30.52
N ALA A 365 -1.76 29.67 30.84
CA ALA A 365 -2.71 29.13 29.89
C ALA A 365 -3.08 30.13 28.77
N ALA A 366 -3.17 31.43 29.09
CA ALA A 366 -3.53 32.45 28.10
C ALA A 366 -2.40 32.62 27.06
N GLU A 367 -1.15 32.68 27.51
CA GLU A 367 0.02 32.78 26.62
C GLU A 367 0.15 31.54 25.72
N VAL A 368 -0.11 30.35 26.26
CA VAL A 368 -0.07 29.10 25.47
C VAL A 368 -1.15 29.09 24.38
N ILE A 369 -2.38 29.52 24.70
CA ILE A 369 -3.47 29.59 23.72
C ILE A 369 -3.21 30.66 22.67
N GLU A 370 -2.72 31.84 23.08
CA GLU A 370 -2.35 32.91 22.16
C GLU A 370 -1.25 32.45 21.20
N ALA A 371 -0.20 31.82 21.71
CA ALA A 371 0.89 31.29 20.90
C ALA A 371 0.44 30.19 19.94
N ALA A 372 -0.43 29.28 20.38
CA ALA A 372 -1.01 28.26 19.52
C ALA A 372 -1.87 28.86 18.41
N GLY A 373 -2.66 29.90 18.72
CA GLY A 373 -3.46 30.63 17.73
C GLY A 373 -2.61 31.39 16.73
N ALA A 374 -1.55 32.06 17.19
CA ALA A 374 -0.60 32.76 16.34
C ALA A 374 0.08 31.80 15.35
N LEU A 375 0.62 30.66 15.82
CA LEU A 375 1.21 29.65 14.95
C LEU A 375 0.19 29.04 13.97
N ALA A 376 -1.05 28.79 14.42
CA ALA A 376 -2.09 28.21 13.57
C ALA A 376 -2.61 29.16 12.48
N ALA A 377 -2.37 30.47 12.60
CA ALA A 377 -2.69 31.45 11.57
C ALA A 377 -1.77 31.34 10.33
N HIS A 378 -0.67 30.59 10.42
CA HIS A 378 0.32 30.39 9.36
C HIS A 378 0.25 28.96 8.80
N PRO A 379 -0.62 28.72 7.81
CA PRO A 379 -1.04 27.37 7.41
C PRO A 379 0.08 26.54 6.77
N ILE A 380 1.13 27.16 6.23
CA ILE A 380 2.23 26.42 5.60
C ILE A 380 3.04 25.60 6.60
N PHE A 381 3.07 26.00 7.89
CA PHE A 381 3.81 25.30 8.95
C PHE A 381 2.91 24.46 9.85
N ARG A 382 1.75 24.01 9.36
CA ARG A 382 0.77 23.27 10.17
C ARG A 382 1.28 21.93 10.70
N HIS A 383 2.21 21.27 10.03
CA HIS A 383 2.82 20.03 10.53
C HIS A 383 3.75 20.30 11.71
N GLU A 384 4.62 21.30 11.57
CA GLU A 384 5.55 21.77 12.59
C GLU A 384 4.77 22.27 13.81
N THR A 385 3.75 23.10 13.57
CA THR A 385 2.84 23.60 14.61
C THR A 385 2.13 22.44 15.31
N ALA A 386 1.57 21.47 14.58
CA ALA A 386 0.90 20.33 15.20
C ALA A 386 1.84 19.50 16.10
N ARG A 387 3.10 19.31 15.69
CA ARG A 387 4.11 18.64 16.52
C ARG A 387 4.47 19.48 17.75
N ALA A 388 4.64 20.80 17.59
CA ALA A 388 4.96 21.72 18.68
C ALA A 388 3.86 21.76 19.76
N LEU A 389 2.59 21.61 19.37
CA LEU A 389 1.44 21.58 20.26
C LEU A 389 1.25 20.23 21.00
N ALA A 390 1.96 19.17 20.62
CA ALA A 390 1.81 17.85 21.23
C ALA A 390 2.15 17.82 22.73
N ALA A 391 3.30 18.40 23.12
CA ALA A 391 3.72 18.44 24.51
C ALA A 391 2.85 19.37 25.38
N PRO A 392 2.51 20.61 24.95
CA PRO A 392 1.54 21.47 25.63
C PRO A 392 0.20 20.78 25.85
N LEU A 393 -0.36 20.10 24.85
CA LEU A 393 -1.64 19.38 24.98
C LEU A 393 -1.60 18.33 26.11
N ALA A 394 -0.51 17.58 26.22
CA ALA A 394 -0.38 16.50 27.20
C ALA A 394 -0.25 16.98 28.65
N ARG A 395 0.29 18.19 28.88
CA ARG A 395 0.56 18.75 30.23
C ARG A 395 -0.46 19.79 30.70
N SER A 396 -1.34 20.23 29.81
CA SER A 396 -2.23 21.37 30.05
C SER A 396 -3.38 21.05 31.00
N ALA A 397 -3.89 22.10 31.67
CA ALA A 397 -5.16 22.06 32.38
C ALA A 397 -6.33 21.71 31.43
N PRO A 398 -7.48 21.23 31.93
CA PRO A 398 -8.56 20.68 31.10
C PRO A 398 -9.06 21.65 30.01
N GLU A 399 -9.22 22.92 30.36
CA GLU A 399 -9.74 23.97 29.47
C GLU A 399 -8.74 24.28 28.36
N THR A 400 -7.46 24.47 28.71
CA THR A 400 -6.37 24.68 27.76
C THR A 400 -6.17 23.46 26.86
N GLY A 401 -6.20 22.25 27.42
CA GLY A 401 -6.09 21.01 26.66
C GLY A 401 -7.21 20.86 25.62
N ALA A 402 -8.46 21.20 25.99
CA ALA A 402 -9.58 21.19 25.06
C ALA A 402 -9.41 22.24 23.94
N ALA A 403 -8.95 23.45 24.28
CA ALA A 403 -8.67 24.50 23.28
C ALA A 403 -7.55 24.08 22.31
N LEU A 404 -6.44 23.54 22.81
CA LEU A 404 -5.33 23.05 22.01
C LEU A 404 -5.74 21.90 21.07
N ALA A 405 -6.57 20.97 21.55
CA ALA A 405 -7.13 19.92 20.71
C ALA A 405 -8.00 20.51 19.58
N GLY A 406 -8.79 21.54 19.87
CA GLY A 406 -9.55 22.29 18.87
C GLY A 406 -8.66 22.91 17.78
N ILE A 407 -7.58 23.59 18.19
CA ILE A 407 -6.59 24.19 17.27
C ILE A 407 -5.92 23.12 16.41
N LEU A 408 -5.52 21.98 16.99
CA LEU A 408 -4.98 20.86 16.22
C LEU A 408 -5.96 20.34 15.15
N GLY A 409 -7.27 20.36 15.45
CA GLY A 409 -8.32 20.03 14.49
C GLY A 409 -8.38 21.00 13.30
N THR A 410 -8.26 22.30 13.56
CA THR A 410 -8.32 23.34 12.50
C THR A 410 -7.08 23.32 11.61
N LEU A 411 -5.92 22.89 12.13
CA LEU A 411 -4.73 22.69 11.31
C LEU A 411 -4.92 21.61 10.24
N GLN A 412 -5.82 20.64 10.45
CA GLN A 412 -6.04 19.49 9.55
C GLN A 412 -4.73 18.76 9.20
N SER A 413 -3.83 18.70 10.17
CA SER A 413 -2.48 18.15 10.02
C SER A 413 -2.45 16.72 10.58
N PRO A 414 -2.13 15.68 9.77
CA PRO A 414 -2.06 14.32 10.30
C PRO A 414 -0.91 14.13 11.30
N ALA A 415 0.06 15.06 11.36
CA ALA A 415 1.08 15.07 12.41
C ALA A 415 0.47 15.26 13.81
N ALA A 416 -0.79 15.72 13.92
CA ALA A 416 -1.55 15.80 15.16
C ALA A 416 -2.13 14.45 15.62
N LEU A 417 -2.18 13.42 14.76
CA LEU A 417 -2.88 12.16 15.08
C LEU A 417 -2.35 11.49 16.36
N PRO A 418 -1.03 11.32 16.58
CA PRO A 418 -0.54 10.64 17.78
C PRO A 418 -0.95 11.37 19.08
N SER A 419 -0.83 12.70 19.11
CA SER A 419 -1.16 13.50 20.29
C SER A 419 -2.67 13.57 20.54
N LEU A 420 -3.49 13.66 19.49
CA LEU A 420 -4.95 13.62 19.61
C LEU A 420 -5.45 12.24 20.07
N VAL A 421 -4.89 11.14 19.55
CA VAL A 421 -5.23 9.79 20.01
C VAL A 421 -4.83 9.58 21.46
N GLN A 422 -3.67 10.10 21.88
CA GLN A 422 -3.27 10.10 23.28
C GLN A 422 -4.26 10.90 24.16
N ALA A 423 -4.72 12.06 23.69
CA ALA A 423 -5.67 12.92 24.41
C ALA A 423 -7.06 12.29 24.60
N LEU A 424 -7.46 11.30 23.78
CA LEU A 424 -8.66 10.50 24.04
C LEU A 424 -8.59 9.69 25.34
N GLY A 425 -7.38 9.42 25.84
CA GLY A 425 -7.16 8.77 27.14
C GLY A 425 -7.22 9.71 28.35
N SER A 426 -7.47 11.01 28.15
CA SER A 426 -7.53 11.99 29.24
C SER A 426 -8.65 11.69 30.23
N GLU A 427 -8.42 11.94 31.52
CA GLU A 427 -9.46 11.83 32.57
C GLU A 427 -10.58 12.88 32.38
N HIS A 428 -10.27 13.99 31.71
CA HIS A 428 -11.18 15.11 31.51
C HIS A 428 -12.04 14.93 30.25
N GLU A 429 -13.37 14.93 30.42
CA GLU A 429 -14.34 14.72 29.33
C GLU A 429 -14.25 15.79 28.23
N GLY A 430 -13.98 17.05 28.59
CA GLY A 430 -13.82 18.15 27.64
C GLY A 430 -12.65 17.92 26.67
N VAL A 431 -11.51 17.45 27.19
CA VAL A 431 -10.32 17.15 26.38
C VAL A 431 -10.59 15.97 25.45
N ARG A 432 -11.22 14.89 25.94
CA ARG A 432 -11.59 13.73 25.10
C ARG A 432 -12.53 14.13 23.97
N THR A 433 -13.55 14.92 24.25
CA THR A 433 -14.56 15.35 23.27
C THR A 433 -13.95 16.27 22.21
N ALA A 434 -13.08 17.19 22.61
CA ALA A 434 -12.36 18.07 21.69
C ALA A 434 -11.38 17.27 20.81
N ALA A 435 -10.61 16.35 21.40
CA ALA A 435 -9.69 15.48 20.67
C ALA A 435 -10.41 14.60 19.65
N TRP A 436 -11.56 14.02 20.02
CA TRP A 436 -12.40 13.25 19.10
C TRP A 436 -12.92 14.08 17.94
N SER A 437 -13.42 15.29 18.22
CA SER A 437 -13.89 16.21 17.18
C SER A 437 -12.77 16.60 16.23
N ALA A 438 -11.57 16.88 16.77
CA ALA A 438 -10.38 17.16 15.99
C ALA A 438 -9.95 15.97 15.12
N LEU A 439 -10.00 14.74 15.63
CA LEU A 439 -9.72 13.53 14.86
C LEU A 439 -10.67 13.35 13.68
N LYS A 440 -11.96 13.67 13.85
CA LYS A 440 -12.94 13.68 12.73
C LYS A 440 -12.57 14.72 11.67
N LEU A 441 -12.15 15.91 12.07
CA LEU A 441 -11.73 16.97 11.14
C LEU A 441 -10.45 16.63 10.38
N VAL A 442 -9.46 16.04 11.05
CA VAL A 442 -8.16 15.69 10.46
C VAL A 442 -8.28 14.50 9.51
N THR A 443 -9.11 13.50 9.85
CA THR A 443 -9.19 12.24 9.10
C THR A 443 -10.38 12.13 8.16
N GLY A 444 -11.42 12.95 8.36
CA GLY A 444 -12.71 12.81 7.68
C GLY A 444 -13.50 11.54 8.06
N ARG A 445 -13.06 10.80 9.09
CA ARG A 445 -13.72 9.55 9.53
C ARG A 445 -14.57 9.76 10.78
N ASP A 446 -15.63 8.96 10.91
CA ASP A 446 -16.50 8.95 12.10
C ASP A 446 -16.31 7.64 12.87
N LEU A 447 -15.24 7.57 13.66
CA LEU A 447 -14.94 6.43 14.54
C LEU A 447 -15.42 6.72 15.96
N PRO A 448 -15.69 5.68 16.78
CA PRO A 448 -16.11 5.86 18.17
C PRO A 448 -15.07 6.63 19.01
N LEU A 449 -15.47 7.10 20.20
CA LEU A 449 -14.61 7.84 21.14
C LEU A 449 -13.40 7.02 21.65
N GLU A 450 -13.40 5.71 21.42
CA GLU A 450 -12.38 4.79 21.92
C GLU A 450 -11.03 4.99 21.23
N ALA A 451 -9.99 5.30 22.02
CA ALA A 451 -8.63 5.52 21.53
C ALA A 451 -8.07 4.34 20.70
N ARG A 452 -8.50 3.10 21.00
CA ARG A 452 -8.07 1.90 20.29
C ARG A 452 -8.48 1.92 18.81
N ALA A 453 -9.70 2.31 18.49
CA ALA A 453 -10.19 2.35 17.12
C ALA A 453 -9.36 3.33 16.26
N TRP A 454 -9.00 4.47 16.84
CA TRP A 454 -8.15 5.47 16.18
C TRP A 454 -6.68 5.02 16.09
N ALA A 455 -6.15 4.38 17.13
CA ALA A 455 -4.78 3.84 17.13
C ALA A 455 -4.59 2.72 16.11
N GLU A 456 -5.59 1.88 15.90
CA GLU A 456 -5.57 0.84 14.86
C GLU A 456 -5.60 1.46 13.44
N MET A 457 -6.32 2.57 13.26
CA MET A 457 -6.35 3.29 11.98
C MET A 457 -5.03 4.01 11.66
N ALA A 458 -4.35 4.55 12.67
CA ALA A 458 -3.08 5.26 12.50
C ALA A 458 -1.85 4.33 12.32
N ARG A 459 -2.01 3.02 12.44
CA ARG A 459 -0.96 2.00 12.28
C ARG A 459 -0.90 1.47 10.86
#